data_AF-X1SG16-F1
#
_entry.id   AF-X1SG16-F1
#
_cell.length_a   1.000
_cell.length_b   1.000
_cell.length_c   1.000
_cell.angle_alpha   90.00
_cell.angle_beta   90.00
_cell.angle_gamma   90.00
#
_symmetry.space_group_name_H-M   'P 1'
#
loop_
_entity.id
_entity.type
_entity.pdbx_description
1 polymer ?
#
loop_
_entity_poly.entity_id
_entity_poly.type
_entity_poly.pdbx_seq_one_letter_code
_entity_poly.pdbx_strand_id
1 'polypeptide(L)'
;NPLAEHKETRIPGRGTEEMKTNDVRGIYGHGVIGVGAEVGRPGVSCNFHDVETVTMALAKVGVKFAEGNPVTTNMVDKKTGKMNPEILDERVMSAIVEGTIPIGKLADAIKAAREAASQIDTVFSLEFIDRPEADRSVPMEKILKGQGVVYYSNGKFNGSA
;
A
#
# COMPACT_ATOMS: atom_id res chain seq x y z
N ASN A 1 13.73 21.54 -10.30
CA ASN A 1 13.26 20.86 -11.53
C ASN A 1 12.42 19.67 -11.08
N PRO A 2 11.09 19.69 -11.23
CA PRO A 2 10.19 18.62 -10.76
C PRO A 2 10.33 17.29 -11.53
N LEU A 3 11.16 17.28 -12.60
CA LEU A 3 11.55 16.08 -13.34
C LEU A 3 12.90 15.50 -12.86
N ALA A 4 13.48 16.02 -11.78
CA ALA A 4 14.72 15.49 -11.25
C ALA A 4 14.47 14.11 -10.63
N GLU A 5 14.98 13.07 -11.29
CA GLU A 5 14.97 11.70 -10.80
C GLU A 5 15.79 11.59 -9.52
N HIS A 6 15.24 10.94 -8.49
CA HIS A 6 16.02 10.56 -7.32
C HIS A 6 17.01 9.47 -7.72
N LYS A 7 18.30 9.69 -7.49
CA LYS A 7 19.42 8.86 -8.03
C LYS A 7 19.30 7.37 -7.71
N GLU A 8 18.62 7.00 -6.63
CA GLU A 8 18.42 5.60 -6.23
C GLU A 8 17.11 4.98 -6.69
N THR A 9 16.02 5.73 -6.80
CA THR A 9 14.70 5.16 -7.14
C THR A 9 14.37 5.30 -8.61
N ARG A 10 15.05 6.20 -9.35
CA ARG A 10 14.78 6.56 -10.76
C ARG A 10 13.33 6.97 -11.05
N ILE A 11 12.57 7.34 -10.02
CA ILE A 11 11.18 7.75 -10.15
C ILE A 11 11.10 9.28 -10.01
N PRO A 12 10.54 10.01 -10.99
CA PRO A 12 10.26 11.44 -10.86
C PRO A 12 9.20 11.66 -9.77
N GLY A 13 9.36 12.69 -8.93
CA GLY A 13 8.62 12.91 -7.67
C GLY A 13 7.12 13.20 -7.78
N ARG A 14 6.33 12.34 -8.45
CA ARG A 14 4.87 12.46 -8.62
C ARG A 14 4.11 11.34 -7.88
N GLY A 15 4.47 11.08 -6.63
CA GLY A 15 3.85 10.00 -5.84
C GLY A 15 4.07 8.63 -6.48
N THR A 16 3.45 7.60 -5.89
CA THR A 16 3.75 6.21 -6.22
C THR A 16 3.30 5.85 -7.66
N GLU A 17 4.22 5.29 -8.45
CA GLU A 17 3.99 4.87 -9.84
C GLU A 17 3.39 3.47 -9.95
N GLU A 18 3.63 2.59 -8.97
CA GLU A 18 3.29 1.16 -9.03
C GLU A 18 1.78 0.93 -9.13
N MET A 19 0.99 1.50 -8.21
CA MET A 19 -0.48 1.39 -8.27
C MET A 19 -1.09 2.08 -9.51
N LYS A 20 -0.39 3.04 -10.11
CA LYS A 20 -0.92 3.87 -11.22
C LYS A 20 -0.61 3.32 -12.62
N THR A 21 0.33 2.41 -12.76
CA THR A 21 0.83 1.90 -14.06
C THR A 21 0.51 0.41 -14.29
N ASN A 22 -0.51 -0.12 -13.59
CA ASN A 22 -0.90 -1.53 -13.72
C ASN A 22 -1.33 -1.92 -15.14
N ASP A 23 -1.87 -0.97 -15.91
CA ASP A 23 -2.23 -1.13 -17.32
C ASP A 23 -1.03 -1.51 -18.21
N VAL A 24 0.17 -1.12 -17.82
CA VAL A 24 1.42 -1.44 -18.54
C VAL A 24 2.14 -2.64 -17.92
N ARG A 25 2.09 -2.82 -16.59
CA ARG A 25 2.92 -3.81 -15.87
C ARG A 25 2.21 -5.11 -15.52
N GLY A 26 0.87 -5.15 -15.53
CA GLY A 26 0.08 -6.36 -15.27
C GLY A 26 0.27 -6.96 -13.87
N ILE A 27 0.66 -6.16 -12.89
CA ILE A 27 1.01 -6.59 -11.52
C ILE A 27 -0.22 -7.17 -10.80
N TYR A 28 -1.40 -6.61 -11.02
CA TYR A 28 -2.67 -7.04 -10.43
C TYR A 28 -3.42 -7.95 -11.42
N GLY A 29 -2.95 -9.19 -11.56
CA GLY A 29 -3.62 -10.23 -12.33
C GLY A 29 -4.86 -10.81 -11.62
N HIS A 30 -5.57 -11.73 -12.28
CA HIS A 30 -6.73 -12.38 -11.66
C HIS A 30 -6.36 -13.05 -10.33
N GLY A 31 -7.15 -12.78 -9.29
CA GLY A 31 -6.93 -13.32 -7.94
C GLY A 31 -5.81 -12.65 -7.14
N VAL A 32 -5.14 -11.63 -7.69
CA VAL A 32 -4.12 -10.82 -7.00
C VAL A 32 -4.61 -9.38 -6.93
N ILE A 33 -4.63 -8.83 -5.71
CA ILE A 33 -4.97 -7.43 -5.48
C ILE A 33 -3.74 -6.65 -5.04
N GLY A 34 -3.71 -5.36 -5.36
CA GLY A 34 -2.78 -4.43 -4.76
C GLY A 34 -3.32 -3.91 -3.43
N VAL A 35 -2.40 -3.68 -2.49
CA VAL A 35 -2.68 -3.08 -1.19
C VAL A 35 -1.77 -1.87 -1.00
N GLY A 36 -2.36 -0.78 -0.51
CA GLY A 36 -1.68 0.46 -0.20
C GLY A 36 -2.01 0.88 1.23
N ALA A 37 -1.04 1.43 1.95
CA ALA A 37 -1.29 2.12 3.22
C ALA A 37 -0.52 3.44 3.23
N GLU A 38 -1.22 4.56 3.09
CA GLU A 38 -0.63 5.88 3.26
C GLU A 38 -0.62 6.22 4.75
N VAL A 39 0.54 6.09 5.39
CA VAL A 39 0.78 6.39 6.80
C VAL A 39 1.16 7.86 6.95
N GLY A 40 0.54 8.55 7.89
CA GLY A 40 0.66 10.00 8.05
C GLY A 40 -0.32 10.79 7.19
N ARG A 41 -0.31 12.11 7.38
CA ARG A 41 -1.11 13.08 6.61
C ARG A 41 -0.46 14.46 6.73
N PRO A 42 -0.59 15.34 5.72
CA PRO A 42 -0.27 16.76 5.90
C PRO A 42 -0.91 17.33 7.18
N GLY A 43 -0.09 17.83 8.10
CA GLY A 43 -0.51 18.38 9.39
C GLY A 43 -0.34 17.45 10.60
N VAL A 44 -0.26 16.13 10.41
CA VAL A 44 -0.03 15.15 11.49
C VAL A 44 1.36 14.52 11.39
N SER A 45 1.85 14.25 10.17
CA SER A 45 3.09 13.50 9.86
C SER A 45 3.12 12.09 10.47
N CYS A 46 4.18 11.34 10.22
CA CYS A 46 4.48 10.08 10.90
C CYS A 46 5.99 9.93 11.11
N ASN A 47 6.38 9.13 12.10
CA ASN A 47 7.75 8.62 12.20
C ASN A 47 7.85 7.24 11.53
N PHE A 48 9.05 6.70 11.37
CA PHE A 48 9.23 5.37 10.79
C PHE A 48 8.93 4.21 11.75
N HIS A 49 8.74 4.44 13.05
CA HIS A 49 8.17 3.43 13.96
C HIS A 49 6.70 3.12 13.65
N ASP A 50 5.91 4.15 13.34
CA ASP A 50 4.51 3.98 12.90
C ASP A 50 4.47 3.22 11.57
N VAL A 51 5.36 3.59 10.64
CA VAL A 51 5.49 2.92 9.34
C VAL A 51 5.88 1.46 9.53
N GLU A 52 6.88 1.16 10.37
CA GLU A 52 7.31 -0.20 10.68
C GLU A 52 6.17 -1.04 11.29
N THR A 53 5.38 -0.46 12.19
CA THR A 53 4.23 -1.15 12.79
C THR A 53 3.22 -1.58 11.72
N VAL A 54 2.91 -0.69 10.77
CA VAL A 54 2.00 -0.98 9.66
C VAL A 54 2.61 -2.00 8.69
N THR A 55 3.87 -1.83 8.29
CA THR A 55 4.53 -2.76 7.36
C THR A 55 4.67 -4.15 7.97
N MET A 56 5.04 -4.27 9.24
CA MET A 56 5.13 -5.58 9.91
C MET A 56 3.76 -6.27 10.05
N ALA A 57 2.68 -5.52 10.29
CA ALA A 57 1.33 -6.08 10.31
C ALA A 57 0.91 -6.61 8.94
N LEU A 58 1.21 -5.85 7.87
CA LEU A 58 0.94 -6.24 6.49
C LEU A 58 1.81 -7.43 6.05
N ALA A 59 3.07 -7.50 6.47
CA ALA A 59 3.95 -8.62 6.15
C ALA A 59 3.44 -9.96 6.72
N LYS A 60 2.88 -9.95 7.95
CA LYS A 60 2.30 -11.15 8.60
C LYS A 60 1.15 -11.78 7.82
N VAL A 61 0.39 -10.98 7.05
CA VAL A 61 -0.71 -11.47 6.20
C VAL A 61 -0.25 -11.88 4.80
N GLY A 62 1.04 -11.72 4.50
CA GLY A 62 1.67 -12.14 3.25
C GLY A 62 1.78 -11.06 2.18
N VAL A 63 1.74 -9.78 2.55
CA VAL A 63 2.00 -8.68 1.60
C VAL A 63 3.40 -8.82 1.01
N LYS A 64 3.46 -8.82 -0.32
CA LYS A 64 4.71 -8.70 -1.08
C LYS A 64 4.91 -7.23 -1.42
N PHE A 65 5.82 -6.56 -0.72
CA PHE A 65 6.09 -5.14 -0.91
C PHE A 65 6.68 -4.85 -2.30
N ALA A 66 6.26 -3.73 -2.90
CA ALA A 66 6.67 -3.33 -4.23
C ALA A 66 8.15 -2.91 -4.25
N GLU A 67 8.98 -3.56 -5.09
CA GLU A 67 10.44 -3.43 -5.04
C GLU A 67 10.99 -2.03 -5.36
N GLY A 68 10.25 -1.22 -6.13
CA GLY A 68 10.60 0.16 -6.48
C GLY A 68 10.00 1.23 -5.57
N ASN A 69 9.21 0.85 -4.56
CA ASN A 69 8.56 1.80 -3.67
C ASN A 69 9.58 2.33 -2.63
N PRO A 70 9.64 3.66 -2.38
CA PRO A 70 10.61 4.27 -1.43
C PRO A 70 10.52 3.73 0.00
N VAL A 71 9.36 3.28 0.46
CA VAL A 71 9.23 2.65 1.78
C VAL A 71 9.86 1.26 1.76
N THR A 72 9.66 0.49 0.70
CA THR A 72 10.26 -0.84 0.54
C THR A 72 11.79 -0.78 0.44
N THR A 73 12.35 0.25 -0.20
CA THR A 73 13.82 0.41 -0.28
C THR A 73 14.45 0.68 1.07
N ASN A 74 13.69 1.22 2.01
CA ASN A 74 14.11 1.50 3.38
C ASN A 74 13.93 0.30 4.33
N MET A 75 13.50 -0.86 3.84
CA MET A 75 13.38 -2.08 4.66
C MET A 75 14.69 -2.87 4.69
N VAL A 76 15.12 -3.27 5.89
CA VAL A 76 16.22 -4.24 6.06
C VAL A 76 15.74 -5.69 5.86
N ASP A 77 14.45 -5.94 6.06
CA ASP A 77 13.83 -7.23 5.76
C ASP A 77 12.42 -7.05 5.21
N LYS A 78 12.30 -7.21 3.89
CA LYS A 78 11.04 -7.11 3.15
C LYS A 78 10.06 -8.24 3.50
N LYS A 79 10.52 -9.38 4.00
CA LYS A 79 9.65 -10.50 4.37
C LYS A 79 8.93 -10.23 5.69
N THR A 80 9.59 -9.55 6.61
CA THR A 80 9.00 -9.17 7.91
C THR A 80 8.43 -7.76 7.91
N GLY A 81 8.76 -6.93 6.91
CA GLY A 81 8.37 -5.52 6.85
C GLY A 81 9.24 -4.63 7.74
N LYS A 82 10.37 -5.14 8.25
CA LYS A 82 11.23 -4.43 9.20
C LYS A 82 11.98 -3.28 8.51
N MET A 83 11.91 -2.09 9.10
CA MET A 83 12.53 -0.87 8.57
C MET A 83 14.00 -0.78 8.98
N ASN A 84 14.79 -0.02 8.22
CA ASN A 84 16.17 0.28 8.58
C ASN A 84 16.20 1.03 9.92
N PRO A 85 16.87 0.50 10.96
CA PRO A 85 16.94 1.16 12.27
C PRO A 85 17.54 2.57 12.20
N GLU A 86 18.38 2.87 11.21
CA GLU A 86 18.99 4.20 11.03
C GLU A 86 17.98 5.32 10.73
N ILE A 87 16.76 4.98 10.27
CA ILE A 87 15.75 5.98 9.91
C ILE A 87 14.53 5.99 10.85
N LEU A 88 14.49 5.12 11.88
CA LEU A 88 13.29 4.95 12.70
C LEU A 88 12.85 6.23 13.41
N ASP A 89 13.82 7.05 13.82
CA ASP A 89 13.61 8.35 14.49
C ASP A 89 13.27 9.50 13.52
N GLU A 90 13.38 9.29 12.20
CA GLU A 90 13.09 10.30 11.19
C GLU A 90 11.58 10.50 11.01
N ARG A 91 11.18 11.72 10.64
CA ARG A 91 9.78 12.09 10.39
C ARG A 91 9.53 12.44 8.93
N VAL A 92 8.38 12.02 8.42
CA VAL A 92 7.92 12.31 7.06
C VAL A 92 6.47 12.79 7.06
N MET A 93 6.06 13.55 6.05
CA MET A 93 4.69 14.04 5.94
C MET A 93 3.69 12.90 5.74
N SER A 94 4.01 11.99 4.84
CA SER A 94 3.38 10.68 4.72
C SER A 94 4.34 9.68 4.07
N ALA A 95 4.10 8.39 4.29
CA ALA A 95 4.79 7.26 3.71
C ALA A 95 3.75 6.29 3.13
N ILE A 96 3.83 6.00 1.83
CA ILE A 96 2.89 5.12 1.16
C ILE A 96 3.53 3.74 1.02
N VAL A 97 3.08 2.80 1.85
CA VAL A 97 3.42 1.39 1.77
C VAL A 97 2.61 0.77 0.63
N GLU A 98 3.24 0.02 -0.28
CA GLU A 98 2.53 -0.64 -1.38
C GLU A 98 3.01 -2.06 -1.57
N GLY A 99 2.09 -2.94 -1.98
CA GLY A 99 2.40 -4.31 -2.31
C GLY A 99 1.25 -5.07 -2.93
N THR A 100 1.40 -6.39 -2.99
CA THR A 100 0.39 -7.31 -3.52
C THR A 100 0.07 -8.43 -2.54
N ILE A 101 -1.17 -8.91 -2.59
CA ILE A 101 -1.63 -10.12 -1.89
C ILE A 101 -2.61 -10.91 -2.76
N PRO A 102 -2.74 -12.23 -2.52
CA PRO A 102 -3.90 -12.97 -3.02
C PRO A 102 -5.19 -12.37 -2.48
N ILE A 103 -6.24 -12.28 -3.30
CA ILE A 103 -7.54 -11.71 -2.89
C ILE A 103 -8.14 -12.42 -1.66
N GLY A 104 -7.88 -13.72 -1.50
CA GLY A 104 -8.30 -14.48 -0.31
C GLY A 104 -7.71 -13.97 1.02
N LYS A 105 -6.67 -13.13 0.96
CA LYS A 105 -6.03 -12.49 2.12
C LYS A 105 -6.54 -11.08 2.41
N LEU A 106 -7.47 -10.55 1.63
CA LEU A 106 -8.02 -9.21 1.81
C LEU A 106 -8.64 -9.01 3.20
N ALA A 107 -9.44 -9.96 3.69
CA ALA A 107 -10.04 -9.88 5.02
C ALA A 107 -8.98 -9.87 6.13
N ASP A 108 -7.97 -10.74 6.02
CA ASP A 108 -6.83 -10.77 6.95
C ASP A 108 -6.08 -9.43 6.95
N ALA A 109 -5.85 -8.85 5.77
CA ALA A 109 -5.17 -7.55 5.63
C ALA A 109 -5.96 -6.40 6.26
N ILE A 110 -7.29 -6.34 6.08
CA ILE A 110 -8.15 -5.34 6.72
C ILE A 110 -8.10 -5.49 8.25
N LYS A 111 -8.14 -6.73 8.76
CA LYS A 111 -8.05 -6.99 10.20
C LYS A 111 -6.68 -6.55 10.75
N ALA A 112 -5.59 -6.96 10.11
CA ALA A 112 -4.24 -6.57 10.52
C ALA A 112 -4.02 -5.05 10.49
N ALA A 113 -4.56 -4.38 9.47
CA ALA A 113 -4.53 -2.91 9.38
C ALA A 113 -5.28 -2.27 10.55
N ARG A 114 -6.48 -2.75 10.89
CA ARG A 114 -7.24 -2.24 12.05
C ARG A 114 -6.51 -2.44 13.38
N GLU A 115 -5.83 -3.57 13.55
CA GLU A 115 -5.01 -3.84 14.75
C GLU A 115 -3.77 -2.94 14.80
N ALA A 116 -3.10 -2.69 13.66
CA ALA A 116 -1.98 -1.75 13.59
C ALA A 116 -2.42 -0.31 13.89
N ALA A 117 -3.63 0.08 13.47
CA ALA A 117 -4.18 1.41 13.73
C ALA A 117 -4.31 1.74 15.23
N SER A 118 -4.42 0.73 16.12
CA SER A 118 -4.45 0.96 17.57
C SER A 118 -3.06 0.99 18.23
N GLN A 119 -1.99 0.86 17.44
CA GLN A 119 -0.60 0.73 17.93
C GLN A 119 0.30 1.86 17.44
N ILE A 120 -0.25 2.82 16.70
CA ILE A 120 0.49 3.94 16.10
C ILE A 120 -0.02 5.27 16.66
N ASP A 121 0.84 6.29 16.66
CA ASP A 121 0.51 7.63 17.14
C ASP A 121 0.05 8.57 16.01
N THR A 122 -0.14 8.01 14.81
CA THR A 122 -0.57 8.71 13.60
C THR A 122 -1.83 8.04 13.00
N VAL A 123 -2.24 8.52 11.83
CA VAL A 123 -3.34 7.93 11.06
C VAL A 123 -2.80 7.32 9.78
N PHE A 124 -3.55 6.40 9.18
CA PHE A 124 -3.28 5.98 7.80
C PHE A 124 -4.58 5.71 7.03
N SER A 125 -4.49 5.76 5.70
CA SER A 125 -5.55 5.35 4.80
C SER A 125 -5.18 4.02 4.15
N LEU A 126 -6.11 3.05 4.18
CA LEU A 126 -5.93 1.75 3.54
C LEU A 126 -6.56 1.77 2.14
N GLU A 127 -5.81 1.31 1.15
CA GLU A 127 -6.17 1.34 -0.26
C GLU A 127 -6.09 -0.05 -0.87
N PHE A 128 -7.00 -0.36 -1.79
CA PHE A 128 -6.99 -1.61 -2.54
C PHE A 128 -7.24 -1.35 -4.02
N ILE A 129 -6.55 -2.12 -4.86
CA ILE A 129 -6.78 -2.16 -6.30
C ILE A 129 -7.02 -3.60 -6.72
N ASP A 130 -8.09 -3.79 -7.48
CA ASP A 130 -8.52 -5.08 -8.01
C ASP A 130 -8.76 -4.93 -9.51
N ARG A 131 -8.54 -6.03 -10.23
CA ARG A 131 -8.81 -6.10 -11.65
C ARG A 131 -10.25 -6.57 -11.85
N PRO A 132 -11.11 -5.81 -12.56
CA PRO A 132 -12.42 -6.30 -12.91
C PRO A 132 -12.35 -7.57 -13.75
N GLU A 133 -13.30 -8.48 -13.53
CA GLU A 133 -13.49 -9.66 -14.36
C GLU A 133 -14.07 -9.28 -15.74
N ALA A 134 -14.12 -10.23 -16.67
CA ALA A 134 -14.63 -9.99 -18.02
C ALA A 134 -16.09 -9.50 -18.04
N ASP A 135 -16.88 -9.88 -17.03
CA ASP A 135 -18.26 -9.42 -16.82
C ASP A 135 -18.36 -8.06 -16.11
N ARG A 136 -17.21 -7.39 -15.87
CA ARG A 136 -17.04 -6.14 -15.11
C ARG A 136 -17.35 -6.24 -13.63
N SER A 137 -17.54 -7.44 -13.09
CA SER A 137 -17.61 -7.62 -11.64
C SER A 137 -16.26 -7.31 -10.99
N VAL A 138 -16.29 -6.77 -9.77
CA VAL A 138 -15.10 -6.46 -8.97
C VAL A 138 -15.06 -7.43 -7.79
N PRO A 139 -14.24 -8.50 -7.86
CA PRO A 139 -14.21 -9.56 -6.86
C PRO A 139 -14.07 -9.08 -5.41
N MET A 140 -13.26 -8.05 -5.16
CA MET A 140 -13.03 -7.54 -3.80
C MET A 140 -14.27 -6.95 -3.12
N GLU A 141 -15.26 -6.45 -3.87
CA GLU A 141 -16.44 -5.77 -3.30
C GLU A 141 -17.24 -6.67 -2.36
N LYS A 142 -17.38 -7.95 -2.71
CA LYS A 142 -18.07 -8.95 -1.87
C LYS A 142 -17.38 -9.11 -0.52
N ILE A 143 -16.04 -9.11 -0.51
CA ILE A 143 -15.23 -9.25 0.69
C ILE A 143 -15.30 -7.97 1.53
N LEU A 144 -15.14 -6.79 0.91
CA LEU A 144 -15.23 -5.49 1.58
C LEU A 144 -16.57 -5.32 2.29
N LYS A 145 -17.68 -5.68 1.61
CA LYS A 145 -19.02 -5.67 2.20
C LYS A 145 -19.14 -6.61 3.40
N GLY A 146 -18.57 -7.81 3.30
CA GLY A 146 -18.53 -8.79 4.41
C GLY A 146 -17.72 -8.31 5.62
N GLN A 147 -16.73 -7.43 5.42
CA GLN A 147 -15.91 -6.83 6.48
C GLN A 147 -16.48 -5.50 7.02
N GLY A 148 -17.66 -5.09 6.57
CA GLY A 148 -18.28 -3.82 6.98
C GLY A 148 -17.45 -2.59 6.61
N VAL A 149 -16.62 -2.68 5.57
CA VAL A 149 -15.81 -1.55 5.08
C VAL A 149 -16.67 -0.66 4.21
N VAL A 150 -16.76 0.62 4.58
CA VAL A 150 -17.37 1.64 3.74
C VAL A 150 -16.33 2.11 2.74
N TYR A 151 -16.63 2.00 1.45
CA TYR A 151 -15.79 2.50 0.37
C TYR A 151 -16.62 3.38 -0.57
N TYR A 152 -15.97 4.30 -1.28
CA TYR A 152 -16.62 5.19 -2.23
C TYR A 152 -16.50 4.64 -3.64
N SER A 153 -17.58 4.68 -4.42
CA SER A 153 -17.62 4.23 -5.82
C SER A 153 -16.70 5.00 -6.76
N ASN A 154 -16.16 6.14 -6.33
CA ASN A 154 -15.37 7.05 -7.14
C ASN A 154 -13.87 6.68 -7.16
N GLY A 155 -13.55 5.40 -7.02
CA GLY A 155 -12.18 4.90 -7.18
C GLY A 155 -11.63 5.23 -8.56
N LYS A 156 -10.30 5.36 -8.68
CA LYS A 156 -9.68 5.55 -9.99
C LYS A 156 -9.79 4.27 -10.81
N PHE A 157 -10.54 4.33 -11.91
CA PHE A 157 -10.63 3.26 -12.90
C PHE A 157 -9.65 3.53 -14.04
N ASN A 158 -8.63 2.68 -14.17
CA ASN A 158 -7.78 2.64 -15.36
C ASN A 158 -8.34 1.56 -16.30
N GLY A 159 -8.87 1.98 -17.46
CA GLY A 159 -9.34 1.07 -18.50
C GLY A 159 -8.49 1.19 -19.75
N SER A 160 -7.91 0.09 -20.22
CA SER A 160 -7.46 -0.04 -21.60
C SER A 160 -8.64 -0.51 -22.45
N ALA A 161 -8.91 0.24 -23.54
CA ALA A 161 -9.87 -0.13 -24.58
C ALA A 161 -9.20 -1.01 -25.63
#